data_AF-A0A2E4H7F7-F1
#
_entry.id   AF-A0A2E4H7F7-F1
#
_cell.length_a   1.000
_cell.length_b   1.000
_cell.length_c   1.000
_cell.angle_alpha   90.00
_cell.angle_beta   90.00
_cell.angle_gamma   90.00
#
_symmetry.space_group_name_H-M   'P 1'
#
loop_
_entity.id
_entity.type
_entity.pdbx_description
1 polymer ?
#
loop_
_entity_poly.entity_id
_entity_poly.type
_entity_poly.pdbx_seq_one_letter_code
_entity_poly.pdbx_strand_id
1 'polypeptide(L)'
;MIEVHGYHNNPRIPRKITTIELEQNGIGRHIDWIKVVEERESTGELTEYYEQARKEGRRVSNIHKASSFNVDAMRAIDALQQSWRKNGALAPRHREMVALVTSALNRCHY
;
A
#
# COMPACT_ATOMS: atom_id res chain seq x y z
N MET A 1 15.78 24.92 6.26
CA MET A 1 14.95 25.44 5.16
C MET A 1 15.31 24.63 3.93
N ILE A 2 14.52 23.59 3.61
CA ILE A 2 14.72 22.76 2.41
C ILE A 2 13.34 22.68 1.75
N GLU A 3 13.17 23.42 0.67
CA GLU A 3 11.97 23.41 -0.16
C GLU A 3 12.00 22.18 -1.08
N VAL A 4 10.99 21.32 -0.97
CA VAL A 4 10.81 20.20 -1.89
C VAL A 4 9.86 20.68 -3.00
N HIS A 5 10.41 20.95 -4.18
CA HIS A 5 9.64 21.34 -5.36
C HIS A 5 8.79 20.15 -5.86
N GLY A 6 7.50 20.17 -5.53
CA GLY A 6 6.51 19.28 -6.12
C GLY A 6 6.14 19.74 -7.53
N TYR A 7 6.40 18.89 -8.53
CA TYR A 7 5.77 19.01 -9.84
C TYR A 7 4.28 18.67 -9.69
N HIS A 8 3.41 19.68 -9.72
CA HIS A 8 2.08 19.70 -10.35
C HIS A 8 1.29 20.95 -9.91
N ASN A 9 1.45 22.07 -10.63
CA ASN A 9 0.56 23.23 -10.52
C ASN A 9 -0.63 23.05 -11.48
N ASN A 10 -1.72 22.44 -11.02
CA ASN A 10 -3.02 22.50 -11.71
C ASN A 10 -4.13 22.92 -10.73
N PRO A 11 -4.67 24.15 -10.84
CA PRO A 11 -5.62 24.72 -9.87
C PRO A 11 -7.06 24.21 -9.96
N ARG A 12 -7.36 23.16 -10.75
CA ARG A 12 -8.73 22.61 -10.92
C ARG A 12 -9.01 21.26 -10.25
N ILE A 13 -8.08 20.73 -9.45
CA ILE A 13 -8.31 19.50 -8.69
C ILE A 13 -8.72 19.90 -7.27
N PRO A 14 -9.90 19.48 -6.76
CA PRO A 14 -10.31 19.78 -5.39
C PRO A 14 -9.20 19.34 -4.42
N ARG A 15 -8.85 20.24 -3.49
CA ARG A 15 -7.70 20.12 -2.58
C ARG A 15 -7.59 18.68 -2.04
N LYS A 16 -6.49 17.99 -2.37
CA LYS A 16 -6.07 16.79 -1.65
C LYS A 16 -5.92 17.20 -0.19
N ILE A 17 -6.77 16.67 0.68
CA ILE A 17 -6.64 16.78 2.13
C ILE A 17 -5.18 16.45 2.44
N THR A 18 -4.48 17.41 3.02
CA THR A 18 -3.03 17.28 3.22
C THR A 18 -2.79 16.22 4.30
N THR A 19 -1.67 15.48 4.22
CA THR A 19 -1.29 14.51 5.26
C THR A 19 -1.33 15.11 6.67
N ILE A 20 -1.06 16.42 6.78
CA ILE A 20 -1.13 17.25 7.99
C ILE A 20 -2.56 17.32 8.55
N GLU A 21 -3.58 17.53 7.71
CA GLU A 21 -4.99 17.56 8.16
C GLU A 21 -5.47 16.19 8.63
N LEU A 22 -4.93 15.09 8.08
CA LEU A 22 -5.22 13.74 8.57
C LEU A 22 -4.53 13.45 9.92
N GLU A 23 -3.32 13.99 10.15
CA GLU A 23 -2.62 13.91 11.45
C GLU A 23 -3.35 14.67 12.56
N GLN A 24 -3.81 15.90 12.26
CA GLN A 24 -4.51 16.74 13.22
C GLN A 24 -5.88 16.16 13.63
N ASN A 25 -6.48 15.34 12.78
CA ASN A 25 -7.77 14.68 13.03
C ASN A 25 -7.66 13.31 13.70
N GLY A 26 -6.45 12.85 14.09
CA GLY A 26 -6.26 11.58 14.79
C GLY A 26 -6.55 10.33 13.94
N ILE A 27 -6.48 10.46 12.61
CA ILE A 27 -6.74 9.37 11.67
C ILE A 27 -5.40 8.72 11.29
N GLY A 28 -5.23 7.47 11.74
CA GLY A 28 -4.09 6.60 11.45
C GLY A 28 -3.50 5.93 12.68
N ARG A 29 -3.57 4.60 12.73
CA ARG A 29 -2.75 3.79 13.64
C ARG A 29 -1.38 3.52 13.00
N HIS A 30 -0.45 3.04 13.81
CA HIS A 30 0.84 2.56 13.33
C HIS A 30 0.89 1.04 13.42
N ILE A 31 1.35 0.40 12.34
CA ILE A 31 1.68 -1.04 12.35
C ILE A 31 3.11 -1.26 12.88
N ASP A 32 3.90 -0.18 12.97
CA ASP A 32 5.15 -0.05 13.72
C ASP A 32 5.47 1.45 13.92
N TRP A 33 6.37 2.05 13.13
CA TRP A 33 6.56 3.50 12.96
C TRP A 33 5.85 4.07 11.73
N ILE A 34 5.39 3.22 10.82
CA ILE A 34 4.75 3.65 9.55
C ILE A 34 3.30 4.06 9.84
N LYS A 35 2.95 5.28 9.43
CA LYS A 35 1.57 5.77 9.48
C LYS A 35 0.73 5.01 8.45
N VAL A 36 -0.40 4.47 8.88
CA VAL A 36 -1.33 3.76 7.99
C VAL A 36 -2.77 4.27 8.15
N VAL A 37 -3.62 4.00 7.18
CA VAL A 37 -5.07 4.19 7.28
C VAL A 37 -5.70 2.82 7.51
N GLU A 38 -6.28 2.63 8.69
CA GLU A 38 -6.95 1.39 9.05
C GLU A 38 -8.25 1.18 8.27
N GLU A 39 -8.68 -0.07 8.16
CA GLU A 39 -9.87 -0.44 7.38
C GLU A 39 -11.15 0.27 7.85
N ARG A 40 -11.27 0.51 9.16
CA ARG A 40 -12.41 1.24 9.76
C ARG A 40 -12.37 2.75 9.52
N GLU A 41 -11.19 3.27 9.19
CA GLU A 41 -10.88 4.70 9.01
C GLU A 41 -10.77 5.06 7.52
N SER A 42 -10.80 4.07 6.63
CA SER A 42 -10.67 4.30 5.19
C SER A 42 -11.88 4.99 4.61
N THR A 43 -11.63 5.78 3.56
CA THR A 43 -12.68 6.47 2.79
C THR A 43 -12.41 6.30 1.28
N GLY A 44 -13.45 6.43 0.46
CA GLY A 44 -13.34 6.43 -1.00
C GLY A 44 -12.70 5.15 -1.56
N GLU A 45 -11.78 5.32 -2.51
CA GLU A 45 -11.14 4.22 -3.25
C GLU A 45 -10.37 3.21 -2.38
N LEU A 46 -9.89 3.65 -1.21
CA LEU A 46 -9.21 2.78 -0.25
C LEU A 46 -10.21 1.82 0.41
N THR A 47 -11.39 2.31 0.79
CA THR A 47 -12.47 1.48 1.32
C THR A 47 -12.91 0.45 0.30
N GLU A 48 -13.08 0.86 -0.96
CA GLU A 48 -13.42 -0.06 -2.04
C GLU A 48 -12.40 -1.19 -2.17
N TYR A 49 -11.10 -0.86 -2.08
CA TYR A 49 -10.03 -1.85 -2.15
C TYR A 49 -10.09 -2.84 -0.97
N TYR A 50 -10.23 -2.35 0.26
CA TYR A 50 -10.31 -3.20 1.46
C TYR A 50 -11.56 -4.09 1.45
N GLU A 51 -12.71 -3.56 1.06
CA GLU A 51 -13.96 -4.30 0.92
C GLU A 51 -13.85 -5.38 -0.16
N GLN A 52 -13.23 -5.05 -1.29
CA GLN A 52 -12.99 -6.02 -2.37
C GLN A 52 -12.09 -7.16 -1.91
N ALA A 53 -10.98 -6.86 -1.23
CA ALA A 53 -10.11 -7.88 -0.65
C ALA A 53 -10.88 -8.80 0.31
N ARG A 54 -11.74 -8.24 1.17
CA ARG A 54 -12.59 -9.02 2.10
C ARG A 54 -13.57 -9.93 1.35
N LYS A 55 -14.23 -9.43 0.31
CA LYS A 55 -15.16 -10.22 -0.53
C LYS A 55 -14.46 -11.38 -1.23
N GLU A 56 -13.22 -11.20 -1.64
CA GLU A 56 -12.37 -12.24 -2.23
C GLU A 56 -11.80 -13.23 -1.20
N GLY A 57 -12.10 -13.05 0.09
CA GLY A 57 -11.52 -13.84 1.18
C GLY A 57 -10.02 -13.59 1.37
N ARG A 58 -9.48 -12.50 0.80
CA ARG A 58 -8.07 -12.11 0.97
C ARG A 58 -7.92 -11.25 2.22
N ARG A 59 -6.85 -11.50 2.98
CA ARG A 59 -6.46 -10.61 4.08
C ARG A 59 -5.74 -9.38 3.54
N VAL A 60 -6.13 -8.20 4.01
CA VAL A 60 -5.36 -6.97 3.83
C VAL A 60 -4.11 -7.05 4.71
N SER A 61 -2.97 -7.39 4.12
CA SER A 61 -1.69 -7.43 4.83
C SER A 61 -1.16 -6.02 5.13
N ASN A 62 -0.21 -5.94 6.07
CA ASN A 62 0.34 -4.66 6.50
C ASN A 62 1.07 -3.89 5.40
N ILE A 63 1.59 -4.55 4.35
CA ILE A 63 2.19 -3.86 3.19
C ILE A 63 1.16 -3.04 2.40
N HIS A 64 -0.09 -3.51 2.31
CA HIS A 64 -1.18 -2.73 1.72
C HIS A 64 -1.49 -1.52 2.60
N LYS A 65 -1.62 -1.73 3.92
CA LYS A 65 -1.87 -0.65 4.88
C LYS A 65 -0.72 0.37 4.91
N ALA A 66 0.53 -0.06 4.82
CA ALA A 66 1.71 0.80 4.71
C ALA A 66 1.69 1.69 3.45
N SER A 67 0.99 1.25 2.41
CA SER A 67 0.83 1.98 1.15
C SER A 67 -0.48 2.78 1.09
N SER A 68 -1.29 2.80 2.15
CA SER A 68 -2.68 3.28 2.12
C SER A 68 -2.84 4.76 1.80
N PHE A 69 -1.80 5.57 2.01
CA PHE A 69 -1.82 7.00 1.68
C PHE A 69 -1.69 7.28 0.17
N ASN A 70 -1.33 6.27 -0.63
CA ASN A 70 -1.28 6.36 -2.08
C ASN A 70 -1.93 5.11 -2.70
N VAL A 71 -3.26 5.16 -2.83
CA VAL A 71 -4.09 4.04 -3.30
C VAL A 71 -3.71 3.60 -4.71
N ASP A 72 -3.37 4.53 -5.61
CA ASP A 72 -2.92 4.21 -6.97
C ASP A 72 -1.63 3.38 -6.96
N ALA A 73 -0.63 3.82 -6.21
CA ALA A 73 0.63 3.09 -6.07
C ALA A 73 0.42 1.72 -5.40
N MET A 74 -0.41 1.68 -4.35
CA MET A 74 -0.77 0.43 -3.66
C MET A 74 -1.39 -0.59 -4.64
N ARG A 75 -2.38 -0.16 -5.44
CA ARG A 75 -3.04 -1.02 -6.43
C ARG A 75 -2.06 -1.48 -7.52
N ALA A 76 -1.19 -0.60 -7.99
CA ALA A 76 -0.17 -0.94 -8.99
C ALA A 76 0.83 -1.99 -8.45
N ILE A 77 1.29 -1.82 -7.22
CA ILE A 77 2.20 -2.78 -6.56
C ILE A 77 1.51 -4.12 -6.32
N ASP A 78 0.27 -4.14 -5.82
CA ASP A 78 -0.49 -5.39 -5.62
C ASP A 78 -0.73 -6.11 -6.96
N ALA A 79 -1.10 -5.37 -8.02
CA ALA A 79 -1.28 -5.95 -9.36
C ALA A 79 0.02 -6.57 -9.88
N LEU A 80 1.15 -5.86 -9.77
CA LEU A 80 2.47 -6.39 -10.09
C LEU A 80 2.77 -7.65 -9.27
N GLN A 81 2.55 -7.58 -7.95
CA GLN A 81 2.80 -8.69 -7.04
C GLN A 81 1.91 -9.91 -7.29
N GLN A 82 0.70 -9.73 -7.82
CA GLN A 82 -0.16 -10.85 -8.19
C GLN A 82 0.25 -11.47 -9.53
N SER A 83 0.71 -10.64 -10.48
CA SER A 83 1.05 -11.09 -11.84
C SER A 83 2.14 -12.18 -11.86
N TRP A 84 3.28 -11.92 -11.21
CA TRP A 84 4.40 -12.86 -11.11
C TRP A 84 4.14 -14.03 -10.15
N ARG A 85 3.23 -13.89 -9.17
CA ARG A 85 2.87 -15.00 -8.26
C ARG A 85 1.96 -16.00 -8.96
N LYS A 86 1.02 -15.55 -9.79
CA LYS A 86 0.08 -16.42 -10.52
C LYS A 86 0.71 -17.03 -11.76
N ASN A 87 1.38 -16.24 -12.59
CA ASN A 87 1.83 -16.65 -13.92
C ASN A 87 3.37 -16.66 -14.05
N GLY A 88 3.91 -17.50 -14.94
CA GLY A 88 5.34 -17.57 -15.25
C GLY A 88 5.88 -18.97 -15.49
N ALA A 89 7.13 -19.05 -15.95
CA ALA A 89 7.79 -20.32 -16.31
C ALA A 89 8.13 -21.22 -15.11
N LEU A 90 8.34 -20.63 -13.93
CA LEU A 90 8.65 -21.38 -12.71
C LEU A 90 7.37 -21.91 -12.05
N ALA A 91 7.43 -23.09 -11.43
CA ALA A 91 6.34 -23.59 -10.59
C ALA A 91 6.10 -22.66 -9.37
N PRO A 92 4.87 -22.56 -8.82
CA PRO A 92 4.56 -21.65 -7.71
C PRO A 92 5.53 -21.76 -6.52
N ARG A 93 5.88 -22.99 -6.12
CA ARG A 93 6.82 -23.24 -5.00
C ARG A 93 8.22 -22.67 -5.26
N HIS A 94 8.71 -22.72 -6.50
CA HIS A 94 10.02 -22.17 -6.85
C HIS A 94 10.01 -20.63 -6.82
N ARG A 95 8.89 -19.99 -7.19
CA ARG A 95 8.75 -18.53 -7.07
C ARG A 95 8.81 -18.08 -5.62
N GLU A 96 8.12 -18.79 -4.72
CA GLU A 96 8.21 -18.52 -3.28
C GLU A 96 9.60 -18.81 -2.70
N MET A 97 10.29 -19.86 -3.18
CA MET A 97 11.67 -20.13 -2.78
C MET A 97 12.61 -18.96 -3.15
N VAL A 98 12.48 -18.41 -4.37
CA VAL A 98 13.26 -17.23 -4.79
C VAL A 98 12.94 -16.03 -3.91
N ALA A 99 11.66 -15.78 -3.63
CA ALA A 99 11.24 -14.69 -2.74
C ALA A 99 11.84 -14.85 -1.33
N LEU A 100 11.75 -16.04 -0.74
CA LEU A 100 12.24 -16.36 0.59
C LEU A 100 13.77 -16.22 0.70
N VAL A 101 14.52 -16.77 -0.25
CA VAL A 101 15.99 -16.67 -0.25
C VAL A 101 16.43 -15.22 -0.41
N THR A 102 15.80 -14.47 -1.31
CA THR A 102 16.13 -13.04 -1.52
C THR A 102 15.82 -12.21 -0.27
N SER A 103 14.67 -12.44 0.36
CA SER A 103 14.32 -11.78 1.62
C SER A 103 15.30 -12.10 2.75
N ALA A 104 15.70 -13.36 2.89
CA ALA A 104 16.67 -13.79 3.91
C ALA A 104 18.04 -13.13 3.69
N LEU A 105 18.54 -13.08 2.45
CA LEU A 105 19.79 -12.40 2.11
C LEU A 105 19.73 -10.90 2.40
N ASN A 106 18.57 -10.28 2.17
CA ASN A 106 18.34 -8.86 2.45
C ASN A 106 17.97 -8.56 3.91
N ARG A 107 17.88 -9.59 4.78
CA ARG A 107 17.42 -9.44 6.17
C ARG A 107 16.04 -8.77 6.27
N CYS A 108 15.17 -9.05 5.29
CA CYS A 108 13.80 -8.55 5.26
C CYS A 108 12.93 -9.46 6.14
N HIS A 109 12.63 -9.00 7.36
CA HIS A 109 11.94 -9.80 8.39
C HIS A 109 10.41 -9.85 8.26
N TYR A 110 9.84 -8.96 7.47
CA TYR A 110 8.39 -8.85 7.25
C TYR A 110 7.83 -10.11 6.57
#